data_AF-A0A146KDR2-F1
#
_entry.id   AF-A0A146KDR2-F1
#
_cell.length_a   1.000
_cell.length_b   1.000
_cell.length_c   1.000
_cell.angle_alpha   90.00
_cell.angle_beta   90.00
_cell.angle_gamma   90.00
#
_symmetry.space_group_name_H-M   'P 1'
#
loop_
_entity.id
_entity.type
_entity.pdbx_description
1 polymer ?
#
loop_
_entity_poly.entity_id
_entity_poly.type
_entity_poly.pdbx_seq_one_letter_code
_entity_poly.pdbx_strand_id
1 'polypeptide(L)'
;CIFNSRGQQYQFVLSIHQQTMLLEVENIVTLSRWARHYDVEGIEYLTQKCGSMRNMQIIAKMLDRAINEIKDNDQQKSINLQIINKSDLEKKQ
;
A
#
# COMPACT_ATOMS: atom_id res chain seq x y z
N CYS A 1 11.03 -5.84 2.32
CA CYS A 1 10.11 -6.58 3.22
C CYS A 1 9.30 -7.55 2.37
N ILE A 2 9.14 -8.81 2.78
CA ILE A 2 8.32 -9.79 2.04
C ILE A 2 6.94 -9.86 2.68
N PHE A 3 5.92 -9.62 1.89
CA PHE A 3 4.52 -9.70 2.28
C PHE A 3 3.85 -10.90 1.64
N ASN A 4 3.21 -11.73 2.45
CA ASN A 4 2.44 -12.87 1.96
C ASN A 4 0.97 -12.48 1.81
N SER A 5 0.43 -12.57 0.58
CA SER A 5 -0.99 -12.35 0.31
C SER A 5 -1.53 -13.49 -0.55
N ARG A 6 -2.57 -14.18 -0.05
CA ARG A 6 -3.24 -15.28 -0.76
C ARG A 6 -2.28 -16.36 -1.29
N GLY A 7 -1.26 -16.70 -0.50
CA GLY A 7 -0.26 -17.71 -0.86
C GLY A 7 0.81 -17.23 -1.84
N GLN A 8 0.84 -15.94 -2.19
CA GLN A 8 1.88 -15.34 -3.03
C GLN A 8 2.74 -14.36 -2.23
N GLN A 9 3.99 -14.23 -2.63
CA GLN A 9 4.98 -13.37 -1.96
C GLN A 9 5.23 -12.11 -2.76
N TYR A 10 5.19 -10.98 -2.08
CA TYR A 10 5.35 -9.68 -2.67
C TYR A 10 6.41 -8.87 -1.97
N GLN A 11 7.13 -8.06 -2.73
CA GLN A 11 8.05 -7.06 -2.22
C GLN A 11 7.49 -5.67 -2.47
N PHE A 12 7.55 -4.81 -1.45
CA PHE A 12 7.18 -3.41 -1.55
C PHE A 12 8.41 -2.51 -1.61
N VAL A 13 8.30 -1.45 -2.42
CA VAL A 13 9.18 -0.28 -2.37
C VAL A 13 8.29 0.95 -2.19
N LEU A 14 8.62 1.75 -1.18
CA LEU A 14 7.99 3.04 -0.93
C LEU A 14 9.07 4.11 -1.00
N SER A 15 8.87 5.13 -1.82
CA SER A 15 9.79 6.27 -1.93
C SER A 15 9.00 7.56 -1.92
N ILE A 16 9.48 8.54 -1.16
CA ILE A 16 8.80 9.83 -0.97
C ILE A 16 9.78 10.91 -1.39
N HIS A 17 9.39 11.71 -2.39
CA HIS A 17 10.19 12.81 -2.90
C HIS A 17 9.34 14.08 -2.94
N GLN A 18 9.62 15.00 -2.02
CA GLN A 18 8.92 16.28 -1.87
C GLN A 18 7.39 16.12 -1.83
N GLN A 19 6.71 16.32 -2.96
CA GLN A 19 5.26 16.29 -3.13
C GLN A 19 4.75 15.04 -3.87
N THR A 20 5.61 14.04 -4.03
CA THR A 20 5.28 12.80 -4.73
C THR A 20 5.66 11.57 -3.91
N MET A 21 4.83 10.53 -4.01
CA MET A 21 5.03 9.23 -3.39
C MET A 21 4.99 8.16 -4.48
N LEU A 22 6.05 7.37 -4.58
CA LEU A 22 6.13 6.18 -5.41
C LEU A 22 5.84 4.95 -4.54
N LEU A 23 4.84 4.17 -4.93
CA LEU A 23 4.58 2.84 -4.39
C LEU A 23 4.80 1.81 -5.49
N GLU A 24 5.66 0.84 -5.22
CA GLU A 24 5.90 -0.29 -6.10
C GLU A 24 5.65 -1.60 -5.37
N VAL A 25 5.07 -2.54 -6.09
CA VAL A 25 4.77 -3.89 -5.64
C VAL A 25 5.29 -4.86 -6.70
N GLU A 26 6.11 -5.81 -6.28
CA GLU A 26 6.63 -6.86 -7.14
C GLU A 26 6.21 -8.23 -6.61
N ASN A 27 5.66 -9.09 -7.46
CA ASN A 27 5.49 -10.50 -7.13
C ASN A 27 6.84 -11.21 -7.34
N ILE A 28 7.38 -11.78 -6.27
CA ILE A 28 8.75 -12.34 -6.26
C ILE A 28 8.87 -13.56 -7.17
N VAL A 29 7.78 -14.33 -7.33
CA VAL A 29 7.80 -15.57 -8.11
C VAL A 29 7.64 -15.28 -9.60
N THR A 30 6.71 -14.39 -9.96
CA THR A 30 6.40 -14.09 -11.36
C THR A 30 7.22 -12.91 -11.92
N LEU A 31 7.96 -12.21 -11.07
CA LEU A 31 8.67 -10.95 -11.36
C LEU A 31 7.76 -9.87 -11.96
N SER A 32 6.45 -9.97 -11.73
CA SER A 32 5.47 -8.99 -12.18
C SER A 32 5.52 -7.78 -11.26
N ARG A 33 5.63 -6.58 -11.84
CA ARG A 33 5.77 -5.33 -11.10
C ARG A 33 4.67 -4.34 -11.43
N TRP A 34 4.14 -3.71 -10.39
CA TRP A 34 3.19 -2.60 -10.48
C TRP A 34 3.77 -1.42 -9.73
N ALA A 35 3.88 -0.28 -10.41
CA ALA A 35 4.41 0.95 -9.83
C ALA A 35 3.45 2.09 -10.13
N ARG A 36 3.23 2.97 -9.14
CA ARG A 36 2.43 4.17 -9.31
C ARG A 36 2.98 5.33 -8.50
N HIS A 37 3.02 6.48 -9.15
CA HIS A 37 3.27 7.76 -8.50
C HIS A 37 1.93 8.37 -8.05
N TYR A 38 1.94 8.95 -6.87
CA TYR A 38 0.84 9.71 -6.30
C TYR A 38 1.37 11.08 -5.90
N ASP A 39 0.66 12.12 -6.29
CA ASP A 39 0.88 13.48 -5.80
C ASP A 39 0.02 13.74 -4.55
N VAL A 40 0.24 14.91 -3.94
CA VAL A 40 -0.50 15.33 -2.74
C VAL A 40 -2.00 15.37 -3.00
N GLU A 41 -2.42 16.01 -4.10
CA GLU A 41 -3.84 16.17 -4.43
C GLU A 41 -4.53 14.82 -4.67
N GLY A 42 -3.87 13.90 -5.37
CA GLY A 42 -4.39 12.56 -5.62
C GLY A 42 -4.59 11.76 -4.35
N ILE A 43 -3.66 11.80 -3.39
CA ILE A 43 -3.83 11.10 -2.10
C ILE A 43 -4.94 11.74 -1.26
N GLU A 44 -4.98 13.07 -1.18
CA GLU A 44 -6.00 13.77 -0.42
C GLU A 44 -7.40 13.52 -1.00
N TYR A 45 -7.53 13.52 -2.33
CA TYR A 45 -8.76 13.15 -3.03
C TYR A 45 -9.17 11.70 -2.73
N LEU A 46 -8.25 10.74 -2.82
CA LEU A 46 -8.55 9.32 -2.55
C LEU A 46 -9.04 9.12 -1.11
N THR A 47 -8.35 9.72 -0.14
CA THR A 47 -8.71 9.58 1.29
C THR A 47 -10.04 10.27 1.61
N GLN A 48 -10.33 11.40 0.96
CA GLN A 48 -11.64 12.04 1.04
C GLN A 48 -12.75 11.16 0.46
N LYS A 49 -12.52 10.48 -0.67
CA LYS A 49 -13.48 9.52 -1.25
C LYS A 49 -13.73 8.30 -0.37
N CYS A 50 -12.75 7.92 0.45
CA CYS A 50 -12.92 6.91 1.49
C CYS A 50 -13.63 7.43 2.76
N GLY A 51 -14.09 8.69 2.79
CA GLY A 51 -14.81 9.28 3.92
C GLY A 51 -13.92 9.75 5.07
N SER A 52 -12.59 9.73 4.91
CA SER A 52 -11.67 10.19 5.95
C SER A 52 -10.44 10.83 5.31
N MET A 53 -10.52 12.14 5.03
CA MET A 53 -9.42 12.89 4.44
C MET A 53 -8.16 12.75 5.32
N ARG A 54 -7.03 12.49 4.67
CA ARG A 54 -5.70 12.41 5.28
C ARG A 54 -4.69 13.04 4.34
N ASN A 55 -3.81 13.83 4.91
CA ASN A 55 -2.68 14.40 4.20
C ASN A 55 -1.67 13.32 3.76
N MET A 56 -1.00 13.53 2.62
CA MET A 56 -0.07 12.56 2.03
C MET A 56 1.02 12.09 3.00
N GLN A 57 1.59 12.99 3.80
CA GLN A 57 2.64 12.67 4.75
C GLN A 57 2.16 11.69 5.84
N ILE A 58 0.88 11.76 6.23
CA ILE A 58 0.27 10.83 7.18
C ILE A 58 0.11 9.46 6.51
N ILE A 59 -0.44 9.42 5.30
CA ILE A 59 -0.62 8.18 4.54
C ILE A 59 0.72 7.48 4.27
N ALA A 60 1.75 8.24 3.90
CA ALA A 60 3.07 7.69 3.63
C ALA A 60 3.69 7.07 4.89
N LYS A 61 3.57 7.71 6.06
CA LYS A 61 3.98 7.14 7.35
C LYS A 61 3.18 5.89 7.73
N MET A 62 1.87 5.91 7.48
CA MET A 62 1.01 4.75 7.71
C MET A 62 1.42 3.55 6.84
N LEU A 63 1.72 3.78 5.56
CA LEU A 63 2.19 2.75 4.64
C LEU A 63 3.58 2.25 5.01
N ASP A 64 4.52 3.14 5.30
CA ASP A 64 5.87 2.76 5.73
C ASP A 64 5.82 1.89 7.00
N ARG A 65 5.03 2.33 7.99
CA ARG A 65 4.79 1.57 9.21
C ARG A 65 4.17 0.21 8.90
N ALA A 66 3.10 0.16 8.11
CA ALA A 66 2.45 -1.10 7.77
C ALA A 66 3.39 -2.05 7.03
N ILE A 67 4.21 -1.55 6.09
CA ILE A 67 5.21 -2.33 5.34
C ILE A 67 6.29 -2.88 6.27
N ASN A 68 6.78 -2.07 7.21
CA ASN A 68 7.84 -2.47 8.14
C ASN A 68 7.34 -3.40 9.25
N GLU A 69 6.10 -3.20 9.73
CA GLU A 69 5.42 -4.06 10.72
C GLU A 69 4.93 -5.40 10.15
N ILE A 70 4.99 -5.63 8.83
CA ILE A 70 4.75 -6.97 8.24
C ILE A 70 5.68 -8.02 8.85
N LYS A 71 6.88 -7.62 9.30
CA LYS A 71 7.89 -8.51 9.90
C LYS A 71 7.48 -9.08 11.26
N ASP A 72 6.65 -8.37 12.01
CA ASP A 72 6.23 -8.81 13.34
C ASP A 72 4.90 -9.58 13.22
N ASN A 73 4.98 -10.89 13.47
CA ASN A 73 3.87 -11.83 13.28
C ASN A 73 2.85 -11.86 14.43
N ASP A 74 2.98 -11.04 15.48
CA ASP A 74 2.26 -11.33 16.74
C ASP A 74 1.73 -10.13 17.56
N GLN A 75 1.54 -8.94 16.98
CA GLN A 75 0.90 -7.84 17.72
C GLN A 75 -0.18 -7.15 16.87
N GLN A 76 -1.30 -6.81 17.50
CA GLN A 76 -2.47 -6.12 16.93
C GLN A 76 -2.03 -5.01 15.94
N LYS A 77 -2.02 -5.32 14.65
CA LYS A 77 -1.64 -4.35 13.63
C LYS A 77 -2.76 -3.34 13.50
N SER A 78 -2.45 -2.08 13.80
CA SER A 78 -3.39 -0.96 13.61
C SER A 78 -3.74 -0.73 12.13
N ILE A 79 -2.92 -1.25 11.22
CA ILE A 79 -3.06 -1.12 9.77
C ILE A 79 -2.84 -2.49 9.13
N ASN A 80 -3.78 -2.93 8.30
CA ASN A 80 -3.67 -4.18 7.55
C ASN A 80 -3.50 -3.88 6.05
N LEU A 81 -2.60 -4.59 5.38
CA LEU A 81 -2.35 -4.47 3.95
C LEU A 81 -2.99 -5.65 3.23
N GLN A 82 -3.61 -5.38 2.09
CA GLN A 82 -4.18 -6.41 1.22
C GLN A 82 -3.85 -6.09 -0.23
N ILE A 83 -3.42 -7.10 -0.99
CA ILE A 83 -3.34 -7.03 -2.45
C ILE A 83 -4.62 -7.64 -3.00
N ILE A 84 -5.29 -6.89 -3.87
CA ILE A 84 -6.55 -7.29 -4.51
C ILE A 84 -6.42 -7.09 -6.01
N ASN A 85 -6.99 -8.02 -6.79
CA ASN A 85 -7.14 -7.81 -8.21
C ASN A 85 -8.45 -7.06 -8.51
N LYS A 86 -8.63 -6.62 -9.76
CA LYS A 86 -9.84 -5.89 -10.18
C LYS A 86 -11.12 -6.70 -9.93
N SER A 87 -11.13 -7.99 -10.27
CA SER A 87 -12.31 -8.84 -10.07
C SER A 87 -12.70 -9.03 -8.59
N ASP A 88 -11.73 -8.99 -7.67
CA ASP A 88 -12.00 -9.03 -6.24
C ASP A 88 -12.56 -7.70 -5.73
N LEU A 89 -12.09 -6.59 -6.29
CA LEU A 89 -12.57 -5.25 -5.93
C LEU A 89 -14.02 -5.06 -6.34
N GLU A 90 -14.39 -5.50 -7.55
CA GLU A 90 -15.76 -5.40 -8.06
C GLU A 90 -16.75 -6.23 -7.24
N LYS A 91 -16.32 -7.34 -6.64
CA LYS A 91 -17.16 -8.16 -5.75
C LYS A 91 -17.42 -7.54 -4.37
N LYS A 92 -16.68 -6.48 -4.01
CA LYS A 92 -16.77 -5.81 -2.70
C LYS A 92 -17.59 -4.52 -2.74
N GLN A 93 -18.10 -4.12 -3.91
CA GLN A 93 -19.00 -2.99 -4.10
C GLN A 93 -20.46 -3.45 -3.99
#